data_AF-X1QTX1-F1
#
_entry.id   AF-X1QTX1-F1
#
_cell.length_a   1.000
_cell.length_b   1.000
_cell.length_c   1.000
_cell.angle_alpha   90.00
_cell.angle_beta   90.00
_cell.angle_gamma   90.00
#
_symmetry.space_group_name_H-M   'P 1'
#
loop_
_entity.id
_entity.type
_entity.pdbx_description
1 polymer ?
#
loop_
_entity_poly.entity_id
_entity_poly.type
_entity_poly.pdbx_seq_one_letter_code
_entity_poly.pdbx_strand_id
1 'polypeptide(L)'
;MKYPEDFINKIICTDCREGMRDIPDGSIDLVVTDPPYGYAFMQRNWDKALVNIGAWKECVRVLKPGAFAFIMCAPRQDVLSRQIINLEEAGFITGFTSLYFTYASGFPKAQNISKAIDKKECRKQLTEK
;
A
#
# COMPACT_ATOMS: atom_id res chain seq x y z
N MET A 1 9.55 7.71 21.95
CA MET A 1 9.52 6.30 22.40
C MET A 1 10.95 5.83 22.58
N LYS A 2 11.22 4.91 23.51
CA LYS A 2 12.57 4.37 23.74
C LYS A 2 12.76 3.07 22.94
N TYR A 3 13.76 3.07 22.04
CA TYR A 3 14.15 1.86 21.32
C TYR A 3 15.16 1.02 22.13
N PRO A 4 15.05 -0.33 22.15
CA PRO A 4 14.03 -1.15 21.47
C PRO A 4 12.78 -1.45 22.32
N GLU A 5 12.77 -1.10 23.61
CA GLU A 5 11.80 -1.63 24.58
C GLU A 5 10.35 -1.22 24.30
N ASP A 6 10.14 -0.05 23.72
CA ASP A 6 8.81 0.44 23.37
C ASP A 6 8.31 -0.10 22.02
N PHE A 7 9.16 -0.77 21.23
CA PHE A 7 8.84 -1.21 19.86
C PHE A 7 8.67 -2.73 19.72
N ILE A 8 9.53 -3.51 20.39
CA ILE A 8 9.55 -4.96 20.19
C ILE A 8 8.28 -5.62 20.74
N ASN A 9 7.67 -6.49 19.92
CA ASN A 9 6.45 -7.24 20.24
C ASN A 9 5.26 -6.36 20.65
N LYS A 10 5.21 -5.12 20.16
CA LYS A 10 4.14 -4.15 20.44
C LYS A 10 3.56 -3.59 19.16
N ILE A 11 2.26 -3.27 19.20
CA ILE A 11 1.59 -2.51 18.13
C ILE A 11 1.66 -1.04 18.51
N ILE A 12 2.28 -0.24 17.64
CA ILE A 12 2.45 1.19 17.86
C ILE A 12 1.40 1.95 17.06
N CYS A 13 0.51 2.66 17.75
CA CYS A 13 -0.53 3.47 17.13
C CYS A 13 -0.03 4.90 16.92
N THR A 14 0.61 5.16 15.79
CA THR A 14 1.15 6.47 15.42
C THR A 14 1.23 6.61 13.90
N ASP A 15 1.43 7.82 13.39
CA ASP A 15 1.87 8.02 12.02
C ASP A 15 3.24 7.32 11.82
N CYS A 16 3.38 6.54 10.75
CA CYS A 16 4.57 5.71 10.55
C CYS A 16 5.85 6.54 10.40
N ARG A 17 5.79 7.76 9.86
CA ARG A 17 6.95 8.64 9.73
C ARG A 17 7.38 9.16 11.08
N GLU A 18 6.43 9.47 11.95
CA GLU A 18 6.71 9.90 13.33
C GLU A 18 7.22 8.72 14.17
N GLY A 19 6.60 7.55 14.04
CA GLY A 19 6.99 6.34 14.79
C GLY A 19 8.40 5.84 14.44
N MET A 20 8.84 6.00 13.19
CA MET A 20 10.18 5.60 12.76
C MET A 20 11.29 6.54 13.28
N ARG A 21 11.00 7.80 13.64
CA ARG A 21 12.04 8.76 14.09
C ARG A 21 12.86 8.29 15.29
N ASP A 22 12.20 7.57 16.19
CA ASP A 22 12.82 7.03 17.40
C ASP A 22 13.56 5.69 17.17
N ILE A 23 13.45 5.11 15.96
CA ILE A 23 14.15 3.89 15.56
C ILE A 23 15.54 4.29 15.03
N PRO A 24 16.64 3.73 15.56
CA PRO A 24 17.99 4.03 15.08
C PRO A 24 18.23 3.65 13.62
N ASP A 25 19.13 4.36 12.96
CA ASP A 25 19.60 4.05 11.62
C ASP A 25 20.19 2.63 11.57
N GLY A 26 19.95 1.90 10.47
CA GLY A 26 20.55 0.58 10.26
C GLY A 26 20.25 -0.43 11.37
N SER A 27 19.07 -0.38 11.98
CA SER A 27 18.69 -1.26 13.10
C SER A 27 17.68 -2.35 12.73
N ILE A 28 17.00 -2.22 11.58
CA ILE A 28 15.96 -3.12 11.10
C ILE A 28 16.51 -4.07 10.02
N ASP A 29 16.24 -5.36 10.18
CA ASP A 29 16.68 -6.42 9.26
C ASP A 29 15.73 -6.62 8.06
N LEU A 30 14.46 -6.24 8.21
CA LEU A 30 13.42 -6.45 7.19
C LEU A 30 12.27 -5.46 7.39
N VAL A 31 11.82 -4.83 6.31
CA VAL A 31 10.54 -4.12 6.28
C VAL A 31 9.53 -4.94 5.50
N VAL A 32 8.35 -5.18 6.09
CA VAL A 32 7.19 -5.77 5.40
C VAL A 32 6.02 -4.83 5.59
N THR A 33 5.44 -4.34 4.50
CA THR A 33 4.39 -3.32 4.59
C THR A 33 3.36 -3.41 3.48
N ASP A 34 2.13 -3.03 3.83
CA ASP A 34 1.00 -2.88 2.92
C ASP A 34 0.52 -1.41 2.94
N PRO A 35 1.17 -0.54 2.13
CA PRO A 35 0.86 0.89 2.11
C PRO A 35 -0.46 1.21 1.38
N PRO A 36 -1.03 2.41 1.57
CA PRO A 36 -2.08 2.92 0.68
C PRO A 36 -1.65 2.97 -0.80
N TYR A 37 -2.54 2.61 -1.72
CA TYR A 37 -2.28 2.50 -3.16
C TYR A 37 -2.83 3.66 -3.99
N GLY A 38 -3.57 4.58 -3.37
CA GLY A 38 -4.14 5.74 -4.07
C GLY A 38 -5.44 5.43 -4.81
N TYR A 39 -6.23 4.45 -4.35
CA TYR A 39 -7.50 4.05 -4.99
C TYR A 39 -8.75 4.74 -4.45
N ALA A 40 -8.58 5.62 -3.46
CA ALA A 40 -9.67 6.12 -2.64
C ALA A 40 -10.54 4.95 -2.14
N PHE A 41 -9.90 3.88 -1.68
CA PHE A 41 -10.57 2.68 -1.22
C PHE A 41 -11.66 3.01 -0.20
N MET A 42 -12.89 2.58 -0.48
CA MET A 42 -14.09 2.90 0.31
C MET A 42 -14.29 4.41 0.54
N GLN A 43 -13.86 5.26 -0.40
CA GLN A 43 -13.91 6.72 -0.34
C GLN A 43 -13.14 7.31 0.87
N ARG A 44 -12.19 6.54 1.44
CA ARG A 44 -11.42 6.98 2.60
C ARG A 44 -10.25 7.86 2.18
N ASN A 45 -9.98 8.87 3.01
CA ASN A 45 -8.94 9.87 2.71
C ASN A 45 -7.51 9.32 2.75
N TRP A 46 -7.26 8.28 3.57
CA TRP A 46 -5.94 7.68 3.72
C TRP A 46 -5.44 6.99 2.45
N ASP A 47 -6.32 6.66 1.51
CA ASP A 47 -6.00 5.98 0.25
C ASP A 47 -6.17 6.87 -0.98
N LYS A 48 -6.21 8.20 -0.84
CA LYS A 48 -6.41 9.10 -1.99
C LYS A 48 -5.15 9.32 -2.82
N ALA A 49 -3.98 9.02 -2.27
CA ALA A 49 -2.69 9.21 -2.92
C ALA A 49 -1.73 8.08 -2.54
N LEU A 50 -0.66 7.95 -3.31
CA LEU A 50 0.48 7.11 -2.95
C LEU A 50 1.15 7.65 -1.68
N VAL A 51 1.85 6.75 -0.99
CA VAL A 51 2.65 7.09 0.17
C VAL A 51 3.71 8.15 -0.18
N ASN A 52 3.80 9.16 0.68
CA ASN A 52 4.78 10.22 0.56
C ASN A 52 6.21 9.64 0.64
N ILE A 53 7.10 10.13 -0.23
CA ILE A 53 8.50 9.69 -0.29
C ILE A 53 9.24 9.78 1.05
N GLY A 54 8.85 10.70 1.94
CA GLY A 54 9.43 10.82 3.27
C GLY A 54 9.27 9.56 4.12
N ALA A 55 8.18 8.80 3.96
CA ALA A 55 8.03 7.52 4.65
C ALA A 55 9.00 6.46 4.09
N TRP A 56 9.20 6.45 2.76
CA TRP A 56 10.16 5.55 2.14
C TRP A 56 11.60 5.85 2.53
N LYS A 57 11.96 7.14 2.65
CA LYS A 57 13.27 7.56 3.14
C LYS A 57 13.53 7.10 4.58
N GLU A 58 12.52 7.17 5.44
CA GLU A 58 12.61 6.61 6.80
C GLU A 58 12.78 5.09 6.78
N CYS A 59 12.06 4.37 5.92
CA CYS A 59 12.25 2.93 5.75
C CYS A 59 13.69 2.59 5.32
N VAL A 60 14.27 3.32 4.36
CA VAL A 60 15.68 3.13 3.95
C VAL A 60 16.63 3.43 5.09
N ARG A 61 16.41 4.51 5.85
CA ARG A 61 17.26 4.92 6.98
C ARG A 61 17.34 3.83 8.06
N VAL A 62 16.20 3.27 8.46
CA VAL A 62 16.16 2.28 9.54
C VAL A 62 16.66 0.90 9.11
N LEU A 63 16.62 0.59 7.81
CA LEU A 63 17.11 -0.69 7.28
C LEU A 63 18.63 -0.79 7.36
N LYS A 64 19.13 -1.97 7.77
CA LYS A 64 20.56 -2.31 7.68
C LYS A 64 21.04 -2.27 6.23
N PRO A 65 22.32 -1.94 5.97
CA PRO A 65 22.89 -2.08 4.64
C PRO A 65 22.72 -3.51 4.11
N GLY A 66 22.10 -3.64 2.92
CA GLY A 66 21.80 -4.93 2.30
C GLY A 66 20.53 -5.64 2.78
N ALA A 67 19.77 -5.05 3.72
CA ALA A 67 18.47 -5.56 4.12
C ALA A 67 17.40 -5.38 3.03
N PHE A 68 16.35 -6.19 3.11
CA PHE A 68 15.26 -6.19 2.14
C PHE A 68 14.01 -5.48 2.67
N ALA A 69 13.21 -4.97 1.73
CA ALA A 69 11.84 -4.56 1.98
C ALA A 69 10.88 -5.30 1.05
N PHE A 70 9.81 -5.86 1.61
CA PHE A 70 8.68 -6.41 0.86
C PHE A 70 7.50 -5.46 0.99
N ILE A 71 7.17 -4.83 -0.14
CA ILE A 71 6.18 -3.75 -0.20
C ILE A 71 5.05 -4.22 -1.09
N MET A 72 3.87 -4.39 -0.50
CA MET A 72 2.68 -4.71 -1.29
C MET A 72 2.32 -3.50 -2.16
N CYS A 73 1.89 -3.78 -3.38
CA CYS A 73 1.46 -2.78 -4.34
C CYS A 73 0.41 -3.40 -5.24
N ALA A 74 -0.51 -2.58 -5.72
CA ALA A 74 -1.46 -3.04 -6.71
C ALA A 74 -0.78 -3.30 -8.07
N PRO A 75 -1.26 -4.29 -8.84
CA PRO A 75 -0.68 -4.65 -10.13
C PRO A 75 -1.06 -3.68 -11.27
N ARG A 76 -1.88 -2.64 -11.02
CA ARG A 76 -2.18 -1.66 -12.07
C ARG A 76 -0.90 -0.92 -12.43
N GLN A 77 -0.57 -0.92 -13.72
CA GLN A 77 0.71 -0.40 -14.22
C GLN A 77 0.95 1.06 -13.85
N ASP A 78 -0.10 1.89 -13.80
CA ASP A 78 -0.04 3.29 -13.45
C ASP A 78 0.28 3.53 -11.96
N VAL A 79 -0.06 2.60 -11.08
CA VAL A 79 0.34 2.62 -9.65
C VAL A 79 1.71 2.02 -9.48
N LEU A 80 1.92 0.82 -10.03
CA LEU A 80 3.15 0.07 -9.86
C LEU A 80 4.37 0.87 -10.35
N SER A 81 4.28 1.48 -11.54
CA SER A 81 5.35 2.32 -12.08
C SER A 81 5.71 3.50 -11.16
N ARG A 82 4.70 4.23 -10.67
CA ARG A 82 4.91 5.37 -9.76
C ARG A 82 5.47 4.94 -8.41
N GLN A 83 5.02 3.80 -7.89
CA GLN A 83 5.53 3.23 -6.65
C GLN A 83 7.00 2.83 -6.80
N ILE A 84 7.39 2.20 -7.92
CA ILE A 84 8.78 1.86 -8.23
C ILE A 84 9.64 3.12 -8.28
N ILE A 85 9.21 4.15 -9.03
CA ILE A 85 9.93 5.44 -9.11
C ILE A 85 10.10 6.05 -7.72
N ASN A 86 9.03 6.12 -6.93
CA ASN A 86 9.10 6.68 -5.57
C ASN A 86 10.05 5.91 -4.64
N LEU A 87 10.15 4.58 -4.81
CA LEU A 87 11.08 3.75 -4.03
C LEU A 87 12.52 3.97 -4.45
N GLU A 88 12.79 4.06 -5.76
CA GLU A 88 14.11 4.40 -6.30
C GLU A 88 14.57 5.78 -5.82
N GLU A 89 13.70 6.79 -5.90
CA GLU A 89 13.99 8.14 -5.42
C GLU A 89 14.26 8.20 -3.91
N ALA A 90 13.70 7.26 -3.13
CA ALA A 90 13.95 7.14 -1.70
C ALA A 90 15.30 6.46 -1.38
N GLY A 91 15.88 5.74 -2.34
CA GLY A 91 17.16 5.04 -2.21
C GLY A 91 17.07 3.51 -2.22
N PHE A 92 15.90 2.92 -2.51
CA PHE A 92 15.79 1.48 -2.69
C PHE A 92 16.39 1.01 -4.02
N ILE A 93 16.94 -0.19 -4.04
CA ILE A 93 17.32 -0.91 -5.26
C ILE A 93 16.15 -1.80 -5.67
N THR A 94 15.48 -1.44 -6.77
CA THR A 94 14.21 -2.05 -7.25
C THR A 94 14.39 -3.05 -8.38
N GLY A 95 15.63 -3.34 -8.80
CA GLY A 95 15.94 -4.23 -9.95
C GLY A 95 15.62 -5.72 -9.75
N PHE A 96 14.98 -6.10 -8.64
CA PHE A 96 14.56 -7.47 -8.36
C PHE A 96 13.25 -7.81 -9.09
N THR A 97 13.01 -9.11 -9.31
CA THR A 97 11.76 -9.58 -9.90
C THR A 97 10.60 -9.37 -8.92
N SER A 98 9.54 -8.70 -9.36
CA SER A 98 8.31 -8.55 -8.57
C SER A 98 7.69 -9.90 -8.24
N LEU A 99 7.25 -10.06 -7.00
CA LEU A 99 6.41 -11.19 -6.57
C LEU A 99 4.95 -10.84 -6.80
N TYR A 100 4.21 -11.71 -7.49
CA TYR A 100 2.80 -11.50 -7.78
C TYR A 100 1.93 -12.40 -6.91
N PHE A 101 1.06 -11.78 -6.13
CA PHE A 101 0.04 -12.51 -5.39
C PHE A 101 -1.14 -12.83 -6.31
N THR A 102 -1.15 -14.06 -6.81
CA THR A 102 -2.21 -14.57 -7.67
C THR A 102 -3.23 -15.35 -6.84
N TYR A 103 -4.48 -14.92 -6.87
CA TYR A 103 -5.58 -15.61 -6.20
C TYR A 103 -6.59 -16.11 -7.22
N ALA A 104 -7.10 -17.33 -7.02
CA ALA A 104 -8.19 -17.91 -7.81
C ALA A 104 -9.59 -17.47 -7.33
N SER A 105 -9.66 -16.69 -6.24
CA SER A 105 -10.89 -16.18 -5.64
C SER A 105 -10.75 -14.70 -5.30
N GLY A 106 -11.87 -13.96 -5.25
CA GLY A 106 -11.86 -12.55 -4.92
C GLY A 106 -13.14 -11.80 -5.31
N PHE A 107 -13.19 -10.52 -4.97
CA PHE A 107 -14.30 -9.65 -5.40
C PHE A 107 -14.27 -9.45 -6.92
N PRO A 108 -15.43 -9.51 -7.61
CA PRO A 108 -15.52 -9.15 -9.01
C PRO A 108 -14.97 -7.72 -9.21
N LYS A 109 -13.85 -7.62 -9.93
CA LYS A 109 -13.21 -6.33 -10.23
C LYS A 109 -13.85 -5.60 -11.43
N ALA A 110 -14.76 -6.28 -12.12
CA ALA A 110 -15.58 -5.73 -13.18
C ALA A 110 -17.06 -5.82 -12.80
N GLN A 111 -17.84 -4.82 -13.21
CA GLN A 111 -19.27 -4.82 -13.05
C GLN A 111 -19.89 -5.89 -13.94
N ASN A 112 -20.75 -6.74 -13.37
CA ASN A 112 -21.53 -7.66 -14.18
C ASN A 112 -22.56 -6.85 -15.00
N ILE A 113 -22.31 -6.72 -16.30
CA ILE A 113 -23.10 -5.90 -17.22
C ILE A 113 -24.55 -6.42 -17.32
N SER A 114 -24.76 -7.74 -17.33
CA SER A 114 -26.12 -8.31 -17.32
C SER A 114 -26.91 -7.85 -16.10
N LYS A 115 -26.35 -8.01 -14.89
CA LYS A 115 -27.00 -7.51 -13.66
C LYS A 115 -27.23 -6.00 -13.67
N ALA A 116 -26.35 -5.24 -14.32
CA ALA A 116 -26.48 -3.78 -14.43
C ALA A 116 -27.64 -3.38 -15.35
N ILE A 117 -27.78 -4.07 -16.48
CA ILE A 117 -28.89 -3.88 -17.43
C ILE A 117 -30.21 -4.27 -16.77
N ASP A 118 -30.28 -5.46 -16.15
CA ASP A 118 -31.47 -5.93 -15.45
C ASP A 118 -31.93 -4.92 -14.39
N LYS A 119 -30.98 -4.41 -13.59
CA LYS A 119 -31.25 -3.37 -12.58
C LYS A 119 -31.77 -2.08 -13.20
N LYS A 120 -31.34 -1.71 -14.41
CA LYS A 120 -31.81 -0.50 -15.12
C LYS A 120 -33.24 -0.69 -15.62
N GLU A 121 -33.54 -1.81 -16.26
CA GLU A 121 -34.86 -2.10 -16.82
C GLU A 121 -35.91 -2.31 -15.73
N CYS A 122 -35.59 -3.07 -14.66
CA CYS A 122 -36.47 -3.18 -13.49
C CYS A 122 -36.80 -1.81 -12.88
N ARG A 123 -35.81 -0.91 -12.82
CA ARG A 123 -36.02 0.41 -12.23
C ARG A 123 -36.95 1.28 -13.06
N LYS A 124 -36.85 1.25 -14.40
CA LYS A 124 -37.81 1.93 -15.30
C LYS A 124 -39.24 1.46 -15.06
N GLN A 125 -39.45 0.14 -15.02
CA GLN A 125 -40.77 -0.46 -14.79
C GLN A 125 -41.40 -0.04 -13.45
N LEU A 126 -40.58 0.23 -12.42
CA LEU A 126 -41.04 0.66 -11.10
C LEU A 126 -41.32 2.17 -11.01
N THR A 127 -40.71 2.98 -11.87
CA THR A 127 -40.81 4.46 -11.82
C THR A 127 -41.69 5.07 -12.91
N GLU A 128 -41.99 4.34 -13.98
CA GLU A 128 -42.87 4.78 -15.08
C GLU A 128 -44.36 4.42 -14.83
N LYS A 129 -44.79 4.42 -13.56
CA LYS A 129 -46.22 4.45 -13.18
C LYS A 129 -46.62 5.87 -12.79
#